data_AF-A0A2M8M087-F1
#
_entry.id   AF-A0A2M8M087-F1
#
_cell.length_a   1.000
_cell.length_b   1.000
_cell.length_c   1.000
_cell.angle_alpha   90.00
_cell.angle_beta   90.00
_cell.angle_gamma   90.00
#
_symmetry.space_group_name_H-M   'P 1'
#
loop_
_entity.id
_entity.type
_entity.pdbx_description
1 polymer ?
#
loop_
_entity_poly.entity_id
_entity_poly.type
_entity_poly.pdbx_seq_one_letter_code
_entity_poly.pdbx_strand_id
1 'polypeptide(L)'
;MYKLRYDAAVEAVWDSLPDDARQELDRAVLGVCEDPYESTEPHSDDEPYRRVLVLRHTAVALLIMDAPPIRRVYIRHIDLIG
;
A
#
# COMPACT_ATOMS: atom_id res chain seq x y z
N MET A 1 14.22 0.36 4.23
CA MET A 1 13.43 0.33 2.99
C MET A 1 12.86 -1.06 2.76
N TYR A 2 11.56 -1.14 2.60
CA TYR A 2 10.77 -2.31 2.26
C TYR A 2 10.69 -2.44 0.74
N LYS A 3 10.80 -3.66 0.24
CA LYS A 3 10.60 -3.94 -1.18
C LYS A 3 9.10 -4.05 -1.45
N LEU A 4 8.58 -3.16 -2.30
CA LEU A 4 7.22 -3.22 -2.79
C LEU A 4 6.99 -4.48 -3.62
N ARG A 5 5.85 -5.14 -3.39
CA ARG A 5 5.37 -6.30 -4.14
C ARG A 5 3.89 -6.14 -4.41
N TYR A 6 3.46 -6.55 -5.59
CA TYR A 6 2.06 -6.61 -5.98
C TYR A 6 1.95 -7.59 -7.15
N ASP A 7 0.74 -8.03 -7.45
CA ASP A 7 0.45 -8.89 -8.59
C ASP A 7 -0.09 -8.08 -9.78
N ALA A 8 -0.29 -8.75 -10.91
CA ALA A 8 -0.76 -8.12 -12.14
C ALA A 8 -2.18 -7.52 -12.01
N ALA A 9 -3.00 -7.99 -11.07
CA ALA A 9 -4.34 -7.44 -10.87
C ALA A 9 -4.25 -6.06 -10.20
N VAL A 10 -3.41 -5.93 -9.17
CA VAL A 10 -3.10 -4.63 -8.55
C VAL A 10 -2.49 -3.66 -9.55
N GLU A 11 -1.55 -4.13 -10.39
CA GLU A 11 -0.93 -3.32 -11.44
C GLU A 11 -1.99 -2.77 -12.41
N ALA A 12 -2.89 -3.62 -12.90
CA ALA A 12 -3.96 -3.20 -13.80
C ALA A 12 -4.90 -2.17 -13.16
N VAL A 13 -5.23 -2.31 -11.87
CA VAL A 13 -6.04 -1.32 -11.15
C VAL A 13 -5.28 0.00 -11.06
N TRP A 14 -4.03 -0.02 -10.63
CA TRP A 14 -3.18 1.17 -10.51
C TRP A 14 -3.06 1.91 -11.86
N ASP A 15 -2.83 1.17 -12.94
CA ASP A 15 -2.75 1.69 -14.32
C ASP A 15 -4.09 2.20 -14.87
N SER A 16 -5.20 1.84 -14.24
CA SER A 16 -6.54 2.31 -14.60
C SER A 16 -6.99 3.52 -13.78
N LEU A 17 -6.28 3.88 -12.71
CA LEU A 17 -6.65 5.01 -11.84
C LEU A 17 -6.64 6.33 -12.64
N PRO A 18 -7.58 7.26 -12.33
CA PRO A 18 -7.49 8.65 -12.76
C PRO A 18 -6.13 9.27 -12.40
N ASP A 19 -5.68 10.25 -13.19
CA ASP A 19 -4.33 10.82 -13.07
C ASP A 19 -4.04 11.41 -11.68
N ASP A 20 -5.03 12.03 -11.05
CA ASP A 20 -4.93 12.61 -9.71
C ASP A 20 -4.81 11.53 -8.63
N ALA A 21 -5.66 10.50 -8.68
CA ALA A 21 -5.59 9.35 -7.78
C ALA A 21 -4.26 8.60 -7.92
N ARG A 22 -3.79 8.39 -9.15
CA ARG A 22 -2.51 7.73 -9.43
C ARG A 22 -1.33 8.51 -8.88
N GLN A 23 -1.25 9.81 -9.15
CA GLN A 23 -0.16 10.64 -8.65
C GLN A 23 -0.14 10.74 -7.12
N GLU A 24 -1.31 10.74 -6.48
CA GLU A 24 -1.41 10.69 -5.02
C GLU A 24 -0.84 9.36 -4.50
N LEU A 25 -1.28 8.24 -5.08
CA LEU A 25 -0.82 6.90 -4.70
C LEU A 25 0.68 6.71 -4.92
N ASP A 26 1.22 7.14 -6.06
CA ASP A 26 2.65 7.04 -6.40
C ASP A 26 3.52 7.71 -5.33
N ARG A 27 3.13 8.90 -4.88
CA ARG A 27 3.86 9.63 -3.83
C ARG A 27 3.76 8.93 -2.49
N ALA A 28 2.57 8.48 -2.11
CA ALA A 28 2.34 7.85 -0.80
C ALA A 28 3.07 6.50 -0.68
N VAL A 29 3.14 5.71 -1.76
CA VAL A 29 3.81 4.41 -1.75
C VAL A 29 5.32 4.53 -1.50
N LEU A 30 5.95 5.65 -1.86
CA LEU A 30 7.35 5.92 -1.50
C LEU A 30 7.53 5.94 0.02
N GLY A 31 6.65 6.65 0.74
CA GLY A 31 6.65 6.68 2.21
C GLY A 31 6.41 5.29 2.82
N VAL A 32 5.46 4.53 2.27
CA VAL A 32 5.21 3.14 2.68
C VAL A 32 6.45 2.25 2.48
N CYS A 33 7.23 2.47 1.43
CA CYS A 33 8.47 1.74 1.20
C CYS A 33 9.58 2.16 2.17
N GLU A 34 9.58 3.38 2.68
CA GLU A 34 10.54 3.84 3.69
C GLU A 34 10.19 3.25 5.07
N ASP A 35 8.99 3.55 5.54
CA ASP A 35 8.40 3.01 6.77
C ASP A 35 6.88 2.77 6.61
N PRO A 36 6.45 1.51 6.43
CA PRO A 36 5.05 1.19 6.30
C PRO A 36 4.29 1.29 7.63
N TYR A 37 4.96 1.28 8.78
CA TYR A 37 4.29 1.36 10.09
C TYR A 37 3.94 2.80 10.46
N GLU A 38 4.75 3.77 10.02
CA GLU A 38 4.47 5.20 10.20
C GLU A 38 3.42 5.71 9.20
N SER A 39 3.49 5.21 7.96
CA SER A 39 2.68 5.74 6.84
C SER A 39 1.26 5.16 6.74
N THR A 40 0.88 4.21 7.61
CA THR A 40 -0.35 3.41 7.45
C THR A 40 -0.96 3.02 8.79
N GLU A 41 -2.24 2.64 8.77
CA GLU A 41 -2.98 2.25 9.97
C GLU A 41 -3.18 0.72 10.04
N PRO A 42 -3.27 0.10 11.23
CA PRO A 42 -3.70 -1.29 11.36
C PRO A 42 -5.09 -1.48 10.75
N HIS A 43 -5.27 -2.58 10.02
CA HIS A 43 -6.59 -3.02 9.59
C HIS A 43 -7.42 -3.53 10.79
N SER A 44 -6.75 -4.11 11.78
CA SER A 44 -7.28 -4.51 13.08
C SER A 44 -6.14 -4.51 14.09
N ASP A 45 -6.45 -4.27 15.37
CA ASP A 45 -5.47 -4.29 16.46
C ASP A 45 -4.80 -5.67 16.62
N ASP A 46 -5.52 -6.75 16.31
CA ASP A 46 -5.04 -8.13 16.42
C ASP A 46 -4.15 -8.56 15.24
N GLU A 47 -4.09 -7.78 14.16
CA GLU A 47 -3.35 -8.10 12.94
C GLU A 47 -2.46 -6.94 12.50
N PRO A 48 -1.41 -6.57 13.27
CA PRO A 48 -0.60 -5.37 13.03
C PRO A 48 0.16 -5.39 11.69
N TYR A 49 0.29 -6.56 11.05
CA TYR A 49 0.94 -6.69 9.75
C TYR A 49 -0.02 -6.44 8.58
N ARG A 50 -1.33 -6.49 8.81
CA ARG A 50 -2.35 -6.09 7.83
C ARG A 50 -2.67 -4.63 8.06
N ARG A 51 -2.37 -3.82 7.06
CA ARG A 51 -2.42 -2.37 7.16
C ARG A 51 -3.24 -1.77 6.04
N VAL A 52 -3.71 -0.55 6.26
CA VAL A 52 -4.44 0.21 5.24
C VAL A 52 -3.76 1.56 5.09
N LEU A 53 -3.45 1.90 3.84
CA LEU A 53 -3.10 3.27 3.45
C LEU A 53 -4.38 3.92 2.93
N VAL A 54 -4.90 4.90 3.66
CA VAL A 54 -6.07 5.68 3.25
C VAL A 54 -5.60 7.03 2.73
N LEU A 55 -5.92 7.31 1.47
CA LEU A 55 -5.65 8.57 0.79
C LEU A 55 -6.96 9.27 0.45
N ARG A 56 -6.89 10.42 -0.24
CA ARG A 56 -8.12 11.12 -0.66
C ARG A 56 -8.93 10.29 -1.66
N HIS A 57 -8.27 9.69 -2.65
CA HIS A 57 -8.96 8.99 -3.74
C HIS A 57 -8.86 7.47 -3.67
N THR A 58 -8.00 6.92 -2.81
CA THR A 58 -7.80 5.46 -2.75
C THR A 58 -7.68 4.95 -1.33
N ALA A 59 -8.21 3.76 -1.08
CA ALA A 59 -7.83 2.93 0.06
C ALA A 59 -7.02 1.72 -0.43
N VAL A 60 -5.88 1.45 0.19
CA VAL A 60 -4.96 0.40 -0.24
C VAL A 60 -4.72 -0.58 0.89
N ALA A 61 -5.08 -1.84 0.67
CA ALA A 61 -4.82 -2.92 1.61
C ALA A 61 -3.38 -3.43 1.45
N LEU A 62 -2.66 -3.48 2.57
CA LEU A 62 -1.24 -3.80 2.63
C LEU A 62 -0.99 -4.99 3.55
N LEU A 63 0.01 -5.81 3.20
CA LEU A 63 0.58 -6.83 4.08
C LEU A 63 2.07 -6.58 4.24
N ILE A 64 2.50 -6.34 5.47
CA ILE A 64 3.91 -6.13 5.82
C ILE A 64 4.55 -7.47 6.18
N MET A 65 5.65 -7.79 5.50
CA MET A 65 6.54 -8.89 5.88
C MET A 65 7.85 -8.31 6.40
N ASP A 66 7.94 -8.18 7.72
CA ASP A 66 9.12 -7.68 8.41
C ASP A 66 10.02 -8.84 8.88
N ALA A 67 10.62 -9.52 7.92
CA ALA A 67 11.50 -10.67 8.17
C ALA A 67 12.85 -10.50 7.44
N PRO A 68 13.99 -10.75 8.12
CA PRO A 68 15.30 -10.80 7.47
C PRO A 68 15.37 -11.89 6.38
N PRO A 69 16.22 -11.73 5.35
CA PRO A 69 17.09 -10.58 5.09
C PRO A 69 16.40 -9.46 4.29
N ILE A 70 15.19 -9.68 3.78
CA ILE A 70 14.49 -8.72 2.91
C ILE A 70 13.10 -8.44 3.47
N ARG A 71 12.92 -7.21 3.93
CA ARG A 71 11.64 -6.66 4.35
C ARG A 71 10.79 -6.30 3.12
N ARG A 72 9.51 -6.64 3.13
CA ARG A 72 8.61 -6.46 1.99
C ARG A 72 7.29 -5.86 2.42
N VAL A 73 6.69 -5.10 1.53
CA VAL A 73 5.30 -4.66 1.67
C VAL A 73 4.55 -5.12 0.43
N TYR A 74 3.43 -5.80 0.63
CA TYR A 74 2.59 -6.31 -0.44
C TYR A 74 1.35 -5.43 -0.54
N ILE A 75 1.10 -4.84 -1.70
CA ILE A 75 -0.22 -4.31 -2.00
C ILE A 75 -1.10 -5.50 -2.37
N ARG A 76 -2.22 -5.63 -1.67
CA ARG A 76 -3.19 -6.72 -1.82
C ARG A 76 -4.41 -6.28 -2.61
N HIS A 77 -4.81 -5.02 -2.46
CA HIS A 77 -5.98 -4.46 -3.09
C HIS A 77 -5.84 -2.93 -3.16
N ILE A 78 -6.44 -2.32 -4.18
CA ILE A 78 -6.59 -0.87 -4.31
C ILE A 78 -8.08 -0.62 -4.59
N ASP A 79 -8.72 0.14 -3.72
CA ASP A 79 -10.09 0.64 -3.90
C ASP A 79 -10.04 2.10 -4.30
N LEU A 80 -10.73 2.48 -5.38
CA LEU A 80 -11.01 3.88 -5.69
C LEU A 80 -12.17 4.33 -4.79
N ILE A 81 -11.94 5.36 -3.98
CA ILE A 81 -12.92 5.94 -3.07
C ILE A 81 -13.10 7.43 -3.43
N GLY A 82 -14.34 7.86 -3.65
CA GLY A 82 -14.65 9.22 -4.12
C GLY A 82 -15.47 9.20 -5.40
#